data_AF-A0A662L2Q6-F1
#
_entry.id   AF-A0A662L2Q6-F1
#
_cell.length_a   1.000
_cell.length_b   1.000
_cell.length_c   1.000
_cell.angle_alpha   90.00
_cell.angle_beta   90.00
_cell.angle_gamma   90.00
#
_symmetry.space_group_name_H-M   'P 1'
#
loop_
_entity.id
_entity.type
_entity.pdbx_description
1 polymer ?
#
loop_
_entity_poly.entity_id
_entity_poly.type
_entity_poly.pdbx_seq_one_letter_code
_entity_poly.pdbx_strand_id
1 'polypeptide(L)'
;MLYLFVHTTREVRGVKIAHYTKVARWEYLPAELPALLVPIFLTFTSIADIPIITYMEGVAVFALLYFSGFIINASTDIDVDKKCKTYVAYAAESMGIGTLRLLTLLQVIAAFLLSLHLAYITGNIYLPVLVAIGIFFGIGYSVKPFHFKVRGTLHVIALLLSAFMLPFIFLYSILTTNITPEMYMVIVGFSFAHYGIALTNQTADYLEDKEGGMCTPAVRWGLLPTIRFALIMMFAGLFVLLLGLGFWASSRAEVIGLEPKIAVLILACAVGLGYSVPIRGLYKMKLIAMGDDKIEDKMKKIKALMNYPRWQASGILGLVIATGSIFTLAILYPQVVPPATLQEEVAIVVEKVVYDNGFATISFNVSERCDMVVIEAFWGGDLYARKEIYDVVGSVSACVKIKDENTTEIRILGYKKGAVVASEIVKSKHDIYIKGVSSKIYYKGIDKRANLTISLYNAYEFKSSGEVKVVVQSYSHKSCIDSVSIYADSMEPGNTYTIHADVDLPETGDCCVIVSLFKDNKLVESTEIV
;
A
#
# COMPACT_ATOMS: atom_id res chain seq x y z
N MET A 1 -19.64 7.21 20.49
CA MET A 1 -20.11 8.62 20.52
C MET A 1 -21.61 8.70 20.74
N LEU A 2 -22.47 8.23 19.82
CA LEU A 2 -23.94 8.38 19.84
C LEU A 2 -24.64 8.13 21.19
N TYR A 3 -24.18 7.17 22.01
CA TYR A 3 -24.75 6.89 23.34
C TYR A 3 -24.71 8.08 24.32
N LEU A 4 -23.72 8.98 24.22
CA LEU A 4 -23.65 10.20 25.05
C LEU A 4 -24.67 11.28 24.64
N PHE A 5 -25.30 11.14 23.47
CA PHE A 5 -26.05 12.22 22.81
C PHE A 5 -27.58 12.10 22.89
N VAL A 6 -28.13 10.93 23.20
CA VAL A 6 -29.58 10.68 23.05
C VAL A 6 -30.44 11.30 24.15
N HIS A 7 -29.88 11.62 25.34
CA HIS A 7 -30.68 12.03 26.51
C HIS A 7 -30.23 13.30 27.25
N THR A 8 -29.57 14.28 26.60
CA THR A 8 -29.13 15.52 27.26
C THR A 8 -29.55 16.80 26.53
N THR A 9 -29.74 17.90 27.25
CA THR A 9 -30.03 19.24 26.70
C THR A 9 -28.84 19.76 25.88
N ARG A 10 -29.07 20.70 24.95
CA ARG A 10 -28.06 21.21 24.01
C ARG A 10 -26.83 21.82 24.71
N GLU A 11 -27.06 22.50 25.84
CA GLU A 11 -26.01 23.13 26.65
C GLU A 11 -25.14 22.09 27.37
N VAL A 12 -25.78 21.05 27.95
CA VAL A 12 -25.08 19.91 28.57
C VAL A 12 -24.28 19.10 27.54
N ARG A 13 -24.77 19.00 26.29
CA ARG A 13 -24.01 18.36 25.19
C ARG A 13 -22.73 19.12 24.86
N GLY A 14 -22.77 20.45 24.80
CA GLY A 14 -21.59 21.28 24.51
C GLY A 14 -20.46 21.06 25.53
N VAL A 15 -20.81 21.04 26.82
CA VAL A 15 -19.85 20.79 27.91
C VAL A 15 -19.25 19.38 27.83
N LYS A 16 -20.07 18.36 27.59
CA LYS A 16 -19.59 16.97 27.46
C LYS A 16 -18.67 16.77 26.25
N ILE A 17 -18.94 17.44 25.13
CA ILE A 17 -18.04 17.41 23.96
C ILE A 17 -16.69 18.06 24.32
N ALA A 18 -16.72 19.22 24.98
CA ALA A 18 -15.50 19.89 25.40
C ALA A 18 -14.67 19.03 26.36
N HIS A 19 -15.31 18.34 27.31
CA HIS A 19 -14.61 17.42 28.20
C HIS A 19 -14.06 16.19 27.46
N TYR A 20 -14.82 15.63 26.52
CA TYR A 20 -14.33 14.52 25.69
C TYR A 20 -13.07 14.91 24.92
N THR A 21 -13.02 16.09 24.29
CA THR A 21 -11.84 16.49 23.50
C THR A 21 -10.58 16.67 24.37
N LYS A 22 -10.73 17.11 25.63
CA LYS A 22 -9.63 17.18 26.60
C LYS A 22 -9.14 15.79 27.02
N VAL A 23 -10.06 14.88 27.34
CA VAL A 23 -9.73 13.50 27.72
C VAL A 23 -9.10 12.73 26.55
N ALA A 24 -9.61 12.91 25.35
CA ALA A 24 -9.11 12.27 24.13
C ALA A 24 -7.89 12.99 23.51
N ARG A 25 -7.33 14.01 24.18
CA ARG A 25 -6.12 14.74 23.80
C ARG A 25 -6.11 15.23 22.35
N TRP A 26 -7.21 15.88 21.95
CA TRP A 26 -7.37 16.39 20.57
C TRP A 26 -6.28 17.36 20.15
N GLU A 27 -5.60 18.02 21.09
CA GLU A 27 -4.46 18.88 20.82
C GLU A 27 -3.29 18.17 20.09
N TYR A 28 -3.20 16.84 20.18
CA TYR A 28 -2.17 16.06 19.48
C TYR A 28 -2.57 15.65 18.06
N LEU A 29 -3.87 15.64 17.76
CA LEU A 29 -4.39 15.15 16.48
C LEU A 29 -3.81 15.88 15.25
N PRO A 30 -3.64 17.22 15.25
CA PRO A 30 -3.06 17.92 14.10
C PRO A 30 -1.63 17.48 13.77
N ALA A 31 -0.88 16.94 14.73
CA ALA A 31 0.46 16.44 14.50
C ALA A 31 0.45 15.08 13.77
N GLU A 32 -0.58 14.27 14.01
CA GLU A 32 -0.68 12.89 13.49
C GLU A 32 -1.45 12.81 12.17
N LEU A 33 -2.45 13.67 11.97
CA LEU A 33 -3.31 13.65 10.78
C LEU A 33 -2.53 13.62 9.45
N PRO A 34 -1.46 14.42 9.26
CA PRO A 34 -0.72 14.37 7.99
C PRO A 34 -0.05 13.00 7.74
N ALA A 35 0.28 12.24 8.79
CA ALA A 35 0.88 10.91 8.64
C ALA A 35 -0.05 9.92 7.95
N LEU A 36 -1.37 10.14 8.01
CA LEU A 36 -2.37 9.32 7.31
C LEU A 36 -2.26 9.42 5.79
N LEU A 37 -1.54 10.39 5.24
CA LEU A 37 -1.31 10.51 3.79
C LEU A 37 -0.09 9.69 3.33
N VAL A 38 0.85 9.41 4.23
CA VAL A 38 2.12 8.76 3.88
C VAL A 38 1.90 7.36 3.28
N PRO A 39 1.07 6.47 3.86
CA PRO A 39 0.81 5.16 3.25
C PRO A 39 0.22 5.24 1.85
N ILE A 40 -0.63 6.23 1.56
CA ILE A 40 -1.20 6.44 0.22
C ILE A 40 -0.08 6.80 -0.76
N PHE A 41 0.74 7.80 -0.42
CA PHE A 41 1.80 8.29 -1.29
C PHE A 41 2.91 7.25 -1.54
N LEU A 42 3.17 6.37 -0.58
CA LEU A 42 4.12 5.28 -0.72
C LEU A 42 3.60 4.15 -1.62
N THR A 43 2.28 3.96 -1.70
CA THR A 43 1.67 2.82 -2.41
C THR A 43 1.26 3.15 -3.83
N PHE A 44 0.54 4.25 -4.07
CA PHE A 44 -0.05 4.52 -5.37
C PHE A 44 0.79 5.49 -6.20
N THR A 45 0.53 5.54 -7.52
CA THR A 45 1.06 6.53 -8.46
C THR A 45 -0.06 7.30 -9.17
N SER A 46 -1.31 6.85 -9.00
CA SER A 46 -2.52 7.47 -9.55
C SER A 46 -3.57 7.64 -8.46
N ILE A 47 -4.38 8.69 -8.56
CA ILE A 47 -5.51 8.94 -7.66
C ILE A 47 -6.64 7.93 -7.91
N ALA A 48 -6.81 7.48 -9.17
CA ALA A 48 -7.89 6.59 -9.58
C ALA A 48 -7.78 5.20 -8.92
N ASP A 49 -6.56 4.78 -8.58
CA ASP A 49 -6.29 3.46 -8.01
C ASP A 49 -6.47 3.41 -6.49
N ILE A 50 -6.69 4.56 -5.83
CA ILE A 50 -6.79 4.63 -4.37
C ILE A 50 -8.16 4.07 -3.95
N PRO A 51 -8.21 2.99 -3.15
CA PRO A 51 -9.45 2.45 -2.61
C PRO A 51 -9.93 3.32 -1.44
N ILE A 52 -10.38 4.55 -1.73
CA ILE A 52 -10.60 5.59 -0.73
C ILE A 52 -11.58 5.18 0.37
N ILE A 53 -12.66 4.46 0.02
CA ILE A 53 -13.67 4.01 0.99
C ILE A 53 -13.03 3.03 1.99
N THR A 54 -12.33 2.00 1.48
CA THR A 54 -11.61 1.01 2.28
C THR A 54 -10.54 1.66 3.16
N TYR A 55 -9.78 2.61 2.61
CA TYR A 55 -8.77 3.32 3.38
C TYR A 55 -9.37 4.18 4.49
N MET A 56 -10.48 4.88 4.21
CA MET A 56 -11.18 5.71 5.20
C MET A 56 -11.77 4.87 6.34
N GLU A 57 -12.23 3.64 6.05
CA GLU A 57 -12.60 2.68 7.10
C GLU A 57 -11.38 2.31 7.97
N GLY A 58 -10.22 2.09 7.35
CA GLY A 58 -8.95 1.93 8.06
C GLY A 58 -8.59 3.10 8.97
N VAL A 59 -8.75 4.32 8.46
CA VAL A 59 -8.55 5.56 9.25
C VAL A 59 -9.53 5.62 10.42
N ALA A 60 -10.76 5.14 10.26
CA ALA A 60 -11.72 5.05 11.36
C ALA A 60 -11.25 4.05 12.44
N VAL A 61 -10.71 2.89 12.06
CA VAL A 61 -10.08 1.93 13.00
C VAL A 61 -8.95 2.60 13.77
N PHE A 62 -8.02 3.27 13.05
CA PHE A 62 -6.93 4.02 13.67
C PHE A 62 -7.46 5.05 14.68
N ALA A 63 -8.42 5.89 14.28
CA ALA A 63 -8.97 6.93 15.13
C ALA A 63 -9.63 6.37 16.39
N LEU A 64 -10.41 5.28 16.26
CA LEU A 64 -11.06 4.61 17.39
C LEU A 64 -10.02 4.12 18.42
N LEU A 65 -8.95 3.49 17.97
CA LEU A 65 -7.89 2.99 18.84
C LEU A 65 -7.03 4.12 19.42
N TYR A 66 -6.69 5.12 18.61
CA TYR A 66 -5.93 6.30 19.01
C TYR A 66 -6.63 7.02 20.17
N PHE A 67 -7.93 7.33 20.03
CA PHE A 67 -8.69 7.96 21.11
C PHE A 67 -8.90 7.04 22.31
N SER A 68 -9.12 5.74 22.07
CA SER A 68 -9.25 4.74 23.15
C SER A 68 -8.04 4.75 24.08
N GLY A 69 -6.83 4.85 23.52
CA GLY A 69 -5.57 4.92 24.27
C GLY A 69 -5.49 6.12 25.21
N PHE A 70 -5.87 7.32 24.74
CA PHE A 70 -5.90 8.51 25.60
C PHE A 70 -7.01 8.46 26.64
N ILE A 71 -8.21 8.00 26.27
CA ILE A 71 -9.33 7.91 27.19
C ILE A 71 -9.03 6.94 28.33
N ILE A 72 -8.49 5.76 28.02
CA ILE A 72 -8.14 4.78 29.05
C ILE A 72 -7.00 5.31 29.93
N ASN A 73 -6.02 5.99 29.35
CA ASN A 73 -4.92 6.61 30.08
C ASN A 73 -5.43 7.63 31.10
N ALA A 74 -6.22 8.62 30.67
CA ALA A 74 -6.84 9.61 31.56
C ALA A 74 -7.75 8.98 32.64
N SER A 75 -8.46 7.89 32.29
CA SER A 75 -9.34 7.20 33.25
C SER A 75 -8.59 6.38 34.31
N THR A 76 -7.32 6.06 34.07
CA THR A 76 -6.48 5.26 34.97
C THR A 76 -5.51 6.12 35.77
N ASP A 77 -5.07 7.25 35.22
CA ASP A 77 -4.11 8.18 35.84
C ASP A 77 -4.75 9.31 36.64
N ILE A 78 -6.05 9.21 36.94
CA ILE A 78 -6.83 10.31 37.52
C ILE A 78 -6.19 10.92 38.77
N ASP A 79 -5.63 10.10 39.66
CA ASP A 79 -5.03 10.56 40.91
C ASP A 79 -3.70 11.32 40.69
N VAL A 80 -2.95 10.94 39.65
CA VAL A 80 -1.73 11.62 39.23
C VAL A 80 -2.10 12.90 38.49
N ASP A 81 -3.05 12.82 37.57
CA ASP A 81 -3.51 13.95 36.77
C ASP A 81 -4.15 15.06 37.62
N LYS A 82 -4.75 14.73 38.77
CA LYS A 82 -5.24 15.74 39.73
C LYS A 82 -4.16 16.68 40.25
N LYS A 83 -2.90 16.25 40.27
CA LYS A 83 -1.78 17.05 40.74
C LYS A 83 -1.13 17.85 39.61
N CYS A 84 -1.11 17.28 38.41
CA CYS A 84 -0.21 17.69 37.34
C CYS A 84 -0.95 18.17 36.07
N LYS A 85 -2.13 17.62 35.81
CA LYS A 85 -2.94 17.82 34.59
C LYS A 85 -4.42 18.03 34.99
N THR A 86 -4.65 18.98 35.90
CA THR A 86 -5.95 19.23 36.55
C THR A 86 -7.12 19.35 35.59
N TYR A 87 -6.91 19.96 34.42
CA TYR A 87 -7.94 20.10 33.38
C TYR A 87 -8.37 18.76 32.76
N VAL A 88 -7.46 17.79 32.65
CA VAL A 88 -7.76 16.43 32.15
C VAL A 88 -8.49 15.64 33.22
N ALA A 89 -8.01 15.67 34.46
CA ALA A 89 -8.65 15.01 35.58
C ALA A 89 -10.09 15.51 35.78
N TYR A 90 -10.29 16.84 35.78
CA TYR A 90 -11.62 17.44 35.90
C TYR A 90 -12.56 16.99 34.76
N ALA A 91 -12.08 16.99 33.52
CA ALA A 91 -12.86 16.54 32.37
C ALA A 91 -13.21 15.04 32.49
N ALA A 92 -12.27 14.21 32.95
CA ALA A 92 -12.49 12.78 33.14
C ALA A 92 -13.51 12.48 34.25
N GLU A 93 -13.42 13.18 35.39
CA GLU A 93 -14.39 13.06 36.49
C GLU A 93 -15.78 13.52 36.06
N SER A 94 -15.88 14.66 35.36
CA SER A 94 -17.15 15.19 34.87
C SER A 94 -17.84 14.26 33.86
N MET A 95 -17.06 13.53 33.04
CA MET A 95 -17.59 12.51 32.13
C MET A 95 -18.02 11.22 32.84
N GLY A 96 -17.43 10.94 34.00
CA GLY A 96 -17.60 9.71 34.75
C GLY A 96 -16.68 8.59 34.25
N ILE A 97 -15.86 8.03 35.15
CA ILE A 97 -14.86 7.00 34.83
C ILE A 97 -15.48 5.72 34.27
N GLY A 98 -16.65 5.31 34.79
CA GLY A 98 -17.39 4.17 34.24
C GLY A 98 -17.81 4.41 32.78
N THR A 99 -18.27 5.62 32.47
CA THR A 99 -18.64 6.03 31.11
C THR A 99 -17.45 6.01 30.17
N LEU A 100 -16.29 6.52 30.61
CA LEU A 100 -15.07 6.52 29.81
C LEU A 100 -14.59 5.10 29.51
N ARG A 101 -14.59 4.21 30.51
CA ARG A 101 -14.23 2.80 30.32
C ARG A 101 -15.19 2.07 29.37
N LEU A 102 -16.49 2.32 29.49
CA LEU A 102 -17.49 1.78 28.56
C LEU A 102 -17.26 2.31 27.13
N LEU A 103 -16.95 3.61 26.99
CA LEU A 103 -16.66 4.20 25.70
C LEU A 103 -15.41 3.60 25.06
N THR A 104 -14.32 3.43 25.81
CA THR A 104 -13.12 2.72 25.37
C THR A 104 -13.46 1.30 24.92
N LEU A 105 -14.23 0.55 25.71
CA LEU A 105 -14.63 -0.83 25.36
C LEU A 105 -15.39 -0.86 24.03
N LEU A 106 -16.39 0.01 23.87
CA LEU A 106 -17.18 0.08 22.64
C LEU A 106 -16.35 0.50 21.42
N GLN A 107 -15.40 1.43 21.60
CA GLN A 107 -14.47 1.84 20.53
C GLN A 107 -13.53 0.70 20.12
N VAL A 108 -12.99 -0.04 21.08
CA VAL A 108 -12.12 -1.21 20.84
C VAL A 108 -12.88 -2.31 20.11
N ILE A 109 -14.11 -2.64 20.55
CA ILE A 109 -14.96 -3.63 19.87
C ILE A 109 -15.26 -3.19 18.43
N ALA A 110 -15.66 -1.94 18.23
CA ALA A 110 -15.93 -1.41 16.90
C ALA A 110 -14.70 -1.46 15.99
N ALA A 111 -13.53 -1.04 16.50
CA ALA A 111 -12.27 -1.09 15.77
C ALA A 111 -11.90 -2.53 15.35
N PHE A 112 -12.09 -3.50 16.25
CA PHE A 112 -11.83 -4.90 15.94
C PHE A 112 -12.81 -5.46 14.89
N LEU A 113 -14.11 -5.18 15.01
CA LEU A 113 -15.11 -5.60 14.01
C LEU A 113 -14.85 -5.00 12.62
N LEU A 114 -14.52 -3.71 12.56
CA LEU A 114 -14.12 -3.07 11.31
C LEU A 114 -12.84 -3.70 10.74
N SER A 115 -11.87 -4.08 11.58
CA SER A 115 -10.67 -4.77 11.10
C SER A 115 -10.96 -6.16 10.51
N LEU A 116 -11.97 -6.87 11.02
CA LEU A 116 -12.44 -8.14 10.43
C LEU A 116 -13.12 -7.90 9.08
N HIS A 117 -13.93 -6.85 8.98
CA HIS A 117 -14.55 -6.44 7.72
C HIS A 117 -13.51 -6.04 6.67
N LEU A 118 -12.50 -5.25 7.05
CA LEU A 118 -11.37 -4.91 6.20
C LEU A 118 -10.58 -6.16 5.77
N ALA A 119 -10.33 -7.11 6.67
CA ALA A 119 -9.68 -8.37 6.31
C ALA A 119 -10.47 -9.18 5.29
N TYR A 120 -11.81 -9.19 5.40
CA TYR A 120 -12.67 -9.84 4.42
C TYR A 120 -12.59 -9.15 3.05
N ILE A 121 -12.69 -7.81 2.98
CA ILE A 121 -12.65 -7.06 1.72
C ILE A 121 -11.28 -7.15 1.04
N THR A 122 -10.20 -7.05 1.82
CA THR A 122 -8.82 -7.01 1.28
C THR A 122 -8.20 -8.40 1.12
N GLY A 123 -8.84 -9.45 1.62
CA GLY A 123 -8.25 -10.79 1.73
C GLY A 123 -7.06 -10.87 2.71
N ASN A 124 -6.84 -9.85 3.54
CA ASN A 124 -5.67 -9.74 4.42
C ASN A 124 -6.02 -10.06 5.88
N ILE A 125 -5.88 -11.34 6.27
CA ILE A 125 -6.17 -11.81 7.63
C ILE A 125 -5.24 -11.21 8.71
N TYR A 126 -4.11 -10.61 8.32
CA TYR A 126 -3.18 -10.01 9.27
C TYR A 126 -3.71 -8.72 9.90
N LEU A 127 -4.68 -8.04 9.28
CA LEU A 127 -5.27 -6.79 9.79
C LEU A 127 -5.86 -6.92 11.21
N PRO A 128 -6.77 -7.87 11.51
CA PRO A 128 -7.29 -8.07 12.86
C PRO A 128 -6.22 -8.53 13.84
N VAL A 129 -5.19 -9.25 13.38
CA VAL A 129 -4.06 -9.66 14.23
C VAL A 129 -3.25 -8.42 14.67
N LEU A 130 -2.93 -7.51 13.74
CA LEU A 130 -2.26 -6.26 14.04
C LEU A 130 -3.07 -5.39 15.01
N VAL A 131 -4.39 -5.30 14.80
CA VAL A 131 -5.30 -4.57 15.70
C VAL A 131 -5.33 -5.21 17.09
N ALA A 132 -5.39 -6.55 17.20
CA ALA A 132 -5.36 -7.24 18.49
C ALA A 132 -4.06 -6.97 19.26
N ILE A 133 -2.91 -7.03 18.58
CA ILE A 133 -1.60 -6.71 19.17
C ILE A 133 -1.55 -5.22 19.57
N GLY A 134 -2.09 -4.32 18.73
CA GLY A 134 -2.19 -2.90 19.02
C GLY A 134 -3.05 -2.60 20.25
N ILE A 135 -4.20 -3.28 20.39
CA ILE A 135 -5.06 -3.21 21.58
C ILE A 135 -4.31 -3.71 22.82
N PHE A 136 -3.61 -4.85 22.71
CA PHE A 136 -2.82 -5.41 23.80
C PHE A 136 -1.79 -4.42 24.34
N PHE A 137 -0.98 -3.82 23.48
CA PHE A 137 0.03 -2.85 23.91
C PHE A 137 -0.58 -1.50 24.29
N GLY A 138 -1.54 -0.98 23.53
CA GLY A 138 -2.14 0.33 23.75
C GLY A 138 -2.99 0.41 25.02
N ILE A 139 -3.88 -0.57 25.24
CA ILE A 139 -4.68 -0.64 26.48
C ILE A 139 -3.81 -1.15 27.64
N GLY A 140 -3.00 -2.19 27.39
CA GLY A 140 -2.07 -2.73 28.38
C GLY A 140 -0.99 -1.75 28.83
N TYR A 141 -0.77 -0.66 28.10
CA TYR A 141 0.10 0.43 28.53
C TYR A 141 -0.35 1.04 29.85
N SER A 142 -1.67 1.21 30.02
CA SER A 142 -2.28 1.89 31.17
C SER A 142 -2.96 0.94 32.16
N VAL A 143 -3.46 -0.21 31.72
CA VAL A 143 -4.33 -1.08 32.55
C VAL A 143 -3.55 -2.26 33.17
N LYS A 144 -3.87 -2.60 34.43
CA LYS A 144 -3.36 -3.81 35.12
C LYS A 144 -3.90 -5.10 34.46
N PRO A 145 -3.16 -6.23 34.50
CA PRO A 145 -1.90 -6.45 35.21
C PRO A 145 -0.66 -5.96 34.44
N PHE A 146 -0.78 -5.64 33.15
CA PHE A 146 0.36 -5.27 32.30
C PHE A 146 0.94 -3.93 32.70
N HIS A 147 0.16 -2.86 32.61
CA HIS A 147 0.54 -1.50 33.03
C HIS A 147 1.96 -1.13 32.55
N PHE A 148 2.22 -1.24 31.25
CA PHE A 148 3.60 -1.20 30.72
C PHE A 148 4.35 0.11 31.03
N LYS A 149 3.63 1.23 31.20
CA LYS A 149 4.24 2.54 31.48
C LYS A 149 5.06 2.58 32.79
N VAL A 150 4.77 1.70 33.76
CA VAL A 150 5.54 1.58 35.00
C VAL A 150 6.65 0.52 34.95
N ARG A 151 6.95 -0.06 33.78
CA ARG A 151 7.85 -1.22 33.65
C ARG A 151 9.15 -0.94 32.88
N GLY A 152 9.62 0.31 32.83
CA GLY A 152 10.92 0.68 32.25
C GLY A 152 11.09 0.30 30.78
N THR A 153 11.84 -0.75 30.46
CA THR A 153 12.06 -1.15 29.05
C THR A 153 10.78 -1.59 28.34
N LEU A 154 9.82 -2.19 29.06
CA LEU A 154 8.53 -2.56 28.48
C LEU A 154 7.68 -1.35 28.10
N HIS A 155 7.88 -0.19 28.75
CA HIS A 155 7.28 1.06 28.29
C HIS A 155 7.76 1.39 26.88
N VAL A 156 9.06 1.24 26.61
CA VAL A 156 9.66 1.55 25.30
C VAL A 156 9.00 0.72 24.22
N ILE A 157 8.95 -0.60 24.43
CA ILE A 157 8.38 -1.54 23.48
C ILE A 157 6.88 -1.24 23.27
N ALA A 158 6.10 -1.13 24.35
CA ALA A 158 4.67 -0.93 24.25
C ALA A 158 4.33 0.36 23.47
N LEU A 159 4.96 1.48 23.82
CA LEU A 159 4.66 2.76 23.19
C LEU A 159 5.19 2.85 21.75
N LEU A 160 6.39 2.34 21.46
CA LEU A 160 6.94 2.27 20.09
C LEU A 160 6.00 1.50 19.17
N LEU A 161 5.53 0.32 19.63
CA LEU A 161 4.66 -0.54 18.85
C LEU A 161 3.27 0.07 18.69
N SER A 162 2.60 0.44 19.78
CA SER A 162 1.19 0.85 19.73
C SER A 162 0.98 2.24 19.15
N ALA A 163 1.92 3.17 19.33
CA ALA A 163 1.76 4.56 18.88
C ALA A 163 2.28 4.80 17.46
N PHE A 164 3.31 4.07 17.02
CA PHE A 164 3.98 4.37 15.75
C PHE A 164 4.00 3.17 14.79
N MET A 165 4.58 2.05 15.21
CA MET A 165 4.89 0.97 14.28
C MET A 165 3.65 0.22 13.78
N LEU A 166 2.80 -0.26 14.70
CA LEU A 166 1.61 -1.03 14.34
C LEU A 166 0.58 -0.20 13.58
N PRO A 167 0.27 1.06 13.95
CA PRO A 167 -0.60 1.92 13.15
C PRO A 167 -0.11 2.11 11.71
N PHE A 168 1.20 2.30 11.51
CA PHE A 168 1.76 2.47 10.17
C PHE A 168 1.64 1.17 9.37
N ILE A 169 2.07 0.03 9.93
CA ILE A 169 1.94 -1.29 9.29
C ILE A 169 0.48 -1.53 8.92
N PHE A 170 -0.45 -1.31 9.85
CA PHE A 170 -1.88 -1.51 9.63
C PHE A 170 -2.40 -0.68 8.45
N LEU A 171 -2.18 0.64 8.45
CA LEU A 171 -2.66 1.52 7.38
C LEU A 171 -2.03 1.18 6.03
N TYR A 172 -0.75 0.80 6.01
CA TYR A 172 -0.07 0.38 4.79
C TYR A 172 -0.60 -0.97 4.27
N SER A 173 -0.82 -1.94 5.17
CA SER A 173 -1.32 -3.28 4.84
C SER A 173 -2.79 -3.33 4.37
N ILE A 174 -3.54 -2.24 4.52
CA ILE A 174 -4.86 -2.08 3.89
C ILE A 174 -4.71 -1.84 2.38
N LEU A 175 -3.63 -1.16 1.98
CA LEU A 175 -3.41 -0.74 0.59
C LEU A 175 -2.63 -1.78 -0.22
N THR A 176 -1.87 -2.66 0.44
CA THR A 176 -1.08 -3.73 -0.21
C THR A 176 -0.91 -4.93 0.72
N THR A 177 -0.84 -6.14 0.16
CA THR A 177 -0.57 -7.38 0.90
C THR A 177 0.93 -7.68 1.04
N ASN A 178 1.76 -7.06 0.21
CA ASN A 178 3.21 -7.28 0.19
C ASN A 178 3.95 -6.06 0.72
N ILE A 179 4.57 -6.20 1.89
CA ILE A 179 5.49 -5.20 2.44
C ILE A 179 6.88 -5.52 1.91
N THR A 180 7.40 -4.67 1.04
CA THR A 180 8.74 -4.82 0.48
C THR A 180 9.82 -4.49 1.52
N PRO A 181 11.07 -4.96 1.36
CA PRO A 181 12.17 -4.69 2.29
C PRO A 181 12.38 -3.19 2.56
N GLU A 182 12.30 -2.35 1.54
CA GLU A 182 12.42 -0.90 1.66
C GLU A 182 11.27 -0.29 2.48
N MET A 183 10.06 -0.84 2.39
CA MET A 183 8.93 -0.39 3.22
C MET A 183 9.09 -0.79 4.69
N TYR A 184 9.66 -1.96 4.97
CA TYR A 184 10.05 -2.30 6.35
C TYR A 184 11.05 -1.28 6.90
N MET A 185 12.04 -0.85 6.10
CA MET A 185 12.98 0.20 6.51
C MET A 185 12.27 1.53 6.77
N VAL A 186 11.35 1.95 5.89
CA VAL A 186 10.55 3.17 6.10
C VAL A 186 9.76 3.11 7.41
N ILE A 187 9.03 2.01 7.64
CA ILE A 187 8.19 1.83 8.83
C ILE A 187 9.04 1.82 10.11
N VAL A 188 10.13 1.05 10.13
CA VAL A 188 11.02 0.95 11.30
C VAL A 188 11.72 2.28 11.55
N GLY A 189 12.25 2.90 10.49
CA GLY A 189 12.94 4.19 10.57
C GLY A 189 12.02 5.31 11.09
N PHE A 190 10.80 5.40 10.54
CA PHE A 190 9.76 6.31 11.02
C PHE A 190 9.45 6.08 12.50
N SER A 191 9.20 4.82 12.88
CA SER A 191 8.82 4.47 14.25
C SER A 191 9.92 4.83 15.26
N PHE A 192 11.18 4.56 14.94
CA PHE A 192 12.31 4.90 15.80
C PHE A 192 12.51 6.40 15.90
N ALA A 193 12.37 7.12 14.78
CA ALA A 193 12.50 8.57 14.76
C ALA A 193 11.44 9.25 15.63
N HIS A 194 10.18 8.85 15.45
CA HIS A 194 9.05 9.40 16.19
C HIS A 194 9.03 8.99 17.65
N TYR A 195 9.47 7.76 17.97
CA TYR A 195 9.65 7.36 19.35
C TYR A 195 10.77 8.16 20.05
N GLY A 196 11.85 8.48 19.34
CA GLY A 196 12.88 9.41 19.82
C GLY A 196 12.29 10.78 20.20
N ILE A 197 11.34 11.30 19.41
CA ILE A 197 10.59 12.52 19.76
C ILE A 197 9.68 12.27 20.97
N ALA A 198 8.97 11.14 21.05
CA ALA A 198 8.09 10.81 22.18
C ALA A 198 8.81 10.73 23.54
N LEU A 199 10.08 10.30 23.55
CA LEU A 199 10.90 10.32 24.76
C LEU A 199 11.12 11.74 25.31
N THR A 200 11.01 12.79 24.49
CA THR A 200 11.09 14.18 24.96
C THR A 200 9.93 14.54 25.87
N ASN A 201 8.73 14.03 25.56
CA ASN A 201 7.55 14.23 26.39
C ASN A 201 7.74 13.53 27.75
N GLN A 202 8.29 12.31 27.75
CA GLN A 202 8.63 11.60 28.99
C GLN A 202 9.67 12.34 29.83
N THR A 203 10.65 12.98 29.19
CA THR A 203 11.63 13.79 29.91
C THR A 203 11.02 15.07 30.47
N ALA A 204 10.05 15.68 29.79
CA ALA A 204 9.34 16.86 30.29
C ALA A 204 8.47 16.54 31.51
N ASP A 205 7.91 15.33 31.57
CA ASP A 205 7.07 14.83 32.66
C ASP A 205 7.90 14.24 33.84
N TYR A 206 9.23 14.37 33.85
CA TYR A 206 10.13 13.69 34.82
C TYR A 206 9.72 13.86 36.30
N LEU A 207 9.40 15.09 36.73
CA LEU A 207 9.04 15.33 38.14
C LEU A 207 7.67 14.76 38.47
N GLU A 208 6.70 14.90 37.55
CA GLU A 208 5.35 14.37 37.71
C GLU A 208 5.34 12.85 37.74
N ASP A 209 6.07 12.22 36.82
CA ASP A 209 6.25 10.77 36.75
C ASP A 209 6.92 10.24 38.01
N LYS A 210 7.95 10.93 38.51
CA LYS A 210 8.66 10.55 39.74
C LYS A 210 7.75 10.63 40.96
N GLU A 211 6.94 11.69 41.07
CA GLU A 211 5.97 11.84 42.16
C GLU A 211 4.84 10.81 42.06
N GLY A 212 4.41 10.46 40.84
CA GLY A 212 3.39 9.46 40.56
C GLY A 212 3.86 8.00 40.72
N GLY A 213 5.13 7.77 41.11
CA GLY A 213 5.70 6.43 41.24
C GLY A 213 5.87 5.69 39.90
N MET A 214 5.92 6.42 38.79
CA MET A 214 6.11 5.87 37.46
C MET A 214 7.58 5.51 37.24
N CYS A 215 7.84 4.41 36.53
CA CYS A 215 9.20 4.02 36.13
C CYS A 215 9.44 4.30 34.64
N THR A 216 9.08 5.49 34.17
CA THR A 216 9.36 5.91 32.79
C THR A 216 10.87 5.94 32.54
N PRO A 217 11.33 5.90 31.27
CA PRO A 217 12.76 6.01 30.95
C PRO A 217 13.45 7.19 31.65
N ALA A 218 12.78 8.35 31.69
CA ALA A 218 13.30 9.56 32.33
C ALA A 218 13.52 9.37 33.85
N VAL A 219 12.57 8.72 34.55
CA VAL A 219 12.70 8.43 35.99
C VAL A 219 13.75 7.35 36.24
N ARG A 220 13.74 6.27 35.45
CA ARG A 220 14.58 5.08 35.68
C ARG A 220 16.04 5.29 35.31
N TRP A 221 16.31 5.94 34.17
CA TRP A 221 17.67 6.17 33.67
C TRP A 221 18.19 7.57 33.99
N GLY A 222 17.31 8.47 34.40
CA GLY A 222 17.61 9.88 34.56
C GLY A 222 17.44 10.66 33.26
N LEU A 223 17.46 11.98 33.40
CA LEU A 223 17.16 12.93 32.34
C LEU A 223 18.14 12.85 31.16
N LEU A 224 19.45 12.97 31.44
CA LEU A 224 20.48 13.03 30.40
C LEU A 224 20.63 11.71 29.62
N PRO A 225 20.68 10.52 30.26
CA PRO A 225 20.71 9.25 29.52
C PRO A 225 19.49 9.06 28.62
N THR A 226 18.30 9.46 29.08
CA THR A 226 17.06 9.38 28.29
C THR A 226 17.12 10.28 27.06
N ILE A 227 17.59 11.52 27.19
CA ILE A 227 17.74 12.45 26.05
C ILE A 227 18.81 11.94 25.07
N ARG A 228 19.90 11.34 25.56
CA ARG A 228 20.92 10.71 24.69
C ARG A 228 20.32 9.54 23.91
N PHE A 229 19.55 8.69 24.59
CA PHE A 229 18.86 7.57 23.94
C PHE A 229 17.84 8.06 22.91
N ALA A 230 17.10 9.13 23.21
CA ALA A 230 16.18 9.78 22.27
C ALA A 230 16.89 10.28 21.00
N LEU A 231 18.06 10.92 21.15
CA LEU A 231 18.89 11.35 20.02
C LEU A 231 19.37 10.14 19.20
N ILE A 232 19.83 9.07 19.84
CA ILE A 232 20.28 7.85 19.14
C ILE A 232 19.13 7.23 18.34
N MET A 233 17.97 7.03 18.97
CA MET A 233 16.77 6.51 18.31
C MET A 233 16.37 7.38 17.12
N MET A 234 16.43 8.70 17.28
CA MET A 234 16.10 9.63 16.21
C MET A 234 17.07 9.56 15.03
N PHE A 235 18.38 9.60 15.27
CA PHE A 235 19.36 9.55 14.18
C PHE A 235 19.42 8.17 13.52
N ALA A 236 19.35 7.08 14.29
CA ALA A 236 19.28 5.73 13.74
C ALA A 236 17.99 5.54 12.92
N GLY A 237 16.84 6.00 13.45
CA GLY A 237 15.57 5.97 12.75
C GLY A 237 15.60 6.76 11.44
N LEU A 238 16.15 7.99 11.48
CA LEU A 238 16.29 8.82 10.27
C LEU A 238 17.20 8.20 9.23
N PHE A 239 18.31 7.59 9.63
CA PHE A 239 19.21 6.90 8.72
C PHE A 239 18.48 5.75 8.00
N VAL A 240 17.80 4.88 8.76
CA VAL A 240 17.05 3.75 8.18
C VAL A 240 15.88 4.23 7.32
N LEU A 241 15.17 5.29 7.75
CA LEU A 241 14.08 5.90 7.00
C LEU A 241 14.58 6.44 5.64
N LEU A 242 15.70 7.17 5.63
CA LEU A 242 16.29 7.73 4.41
C LEU A 242 16.80 6.64 3.46
N LEU A 243 17.35 5.54 3.99
CA LEU A 243 17.72 4.38 3.17
C LEU A 243 16.48 3.75 2.51
N GLY A 244 15.44 3.47 3.28
CA GLY A 244 14.19 2.90 2.75
C GLY A 244 13.52 3.80 1.71
N LEU A 245 13.40 5.09 1.99
CA LEU A 245 12.89 6.08 1.04
C LEU A 245 13.78 6.21 -0.20
N GLY A 246 15.11 6.09 -0.02
CA GLY A 246 16.07 6.16 -1.12
C GLY A 246 15.90 5.01 -2.11
N PHE A 247 15.75 3.78 -1.61
CA PHE A 247 15.45 2.61 -2.44
C PHE A 247 14.09 2.72 -3.11
N TRP A 248 13.05 3.10 -2.35
CA TRP A 248 11.69 3.30 -2.88
C TRP A 248 11.62 4.36 -3.97
N ALA A 249 12.31 5.49 -3.80
CA ALA A 249 12.32 6.53 -4.81
C ALA A 249 13.14 6.17 -6.03
N SER A 250 14.24 5.45 -5.84
CA SER A 250 15.06 4.98 -6.96
C SER A 250 14.29 4.01 -7.85
N SER A 251 13.48 3.11 -7.28
CA SER A 251 12.65 2.20 -8.06
C SER A 251 11.49 2.89 -8.78
N ARG A 252 11.07 4.08 -8.32
CA ARG A 252 10.02 4.90 -8.97
C ARG A 252 10.55 5.99 -9.88
N ALA A 253 11.84 6.28 -9.82
CA ALA A 253 12.47 7.36 -10.57
C ALA A 253 12.28 7.20 -12.10
N GLU A 254 12.37 5.97 -12.60
CA GLU A 254 12.12 5.63 -14.01
C GLU A 254 10.66 5.91 -14.41
N VAL A 255 9.70 5.56 -13.55
CA VAL A 255 8.25 5.77 -13.78
C VAL A 255 7.89 7.25 -13.89
N ILE A 256 8.62 8.12 -13.17
CA ILE A 256 8.38 9.56 -13.14
C ILE A 256 9.33 10.36 -14.04
N GLY A 257 10.20 9.68 -14.81
CA GLY A 257 11.17 10.32 -15.72
C GLY A 257 12.22 11.19 -15.02
N LEU A 258 12.53 10.92 -13.75
CA LEU A 258 13.50 11.66 -12.97
C LEU A 258 14.77 10.84 -12.78
N GLU A 259 15.95 11.46 -12.79
CA GLU A 259 17.17 10.72 -12.40
C GLU A 259 17.04 10.24 -10.94
N PRO A 260 17.32 8.95 -10.64
CA PRO A 260 17.19 8.41 -9.28
C PRO A 260 17.91 9.24 -8.21
N LYS A 261 19.10 9.76 -8.54
CA LYS A 261 19.89 10.59 -7.61
C LYS A 261 19.17 11.89 -7.24
N ILE A 262 18.46 12.49 -8.18
CA ILE A 262 17.69 13.73 -7.95
C ILE A 262 16.47 13.42 -7.08
N ALA A 263 15.76 12.32 -7.35
CA ALA A 263 14.62 11.87 -6.54
C ALA A 263 15.03 11.66 -5.07
N VAL A 264 16.13 10.94 -4.85
CA VAL A 264 16.69 10.70 -3.52
C VAL A 264 17.13 12.00 -2.84
N LEU A 265 17.76 12.92 -3.57
CA LEU A 265 18.19 14.21 -3.02
C LEU A 265 17.01 15.08 -2.57
N ILE A 266 15.95 15.18 -3.39
CA ILE A 266 14.73 15.94 -3.04
C ILE A 266 14.13 15.38 -1.75
N LEU A 267 14.00 14.05 -1.66
CA LEU A 267 13.50 13.39 -0.46
C LEU A 267 14.36 13.67 0.77
N ALA A 268 15.67 13.49 0.65
CA ALA A 268 16.60 13.69 1.76
C ALA A 268 16.56 15.13 2.27
N CYS A 269 16.45 16.11 1.37
CA CYS A 269 16.29 17.51 1.73
C CYS A 269 14.96 17.77 2.46
N ALA A 270 13.83 17.30 1.93
CA ALA A 270 12.52 17.51 2.54
C ALA A 270 12.42 16.87 3.95
N VAL A 271 12.87 15.61 4.08
CA VAL A 271 12.93 14.90 5.37
C VAL A 271 13.92 15.60 6.32
N GLY A 272 15.12 15.93 5.86
CA GLY A 272 16.13 16.62 6.67
C GLY A 272 15.65 17.98 7.21
N LEU A 273 14.96 18.76 6.37
CA LEU A 273 14.36 20.03 6.79
C LEU A 273 13.26 19.83 7.84
N GLY A 274 12.35 18.88 7.62
CA GLY A 274 11.27 18.56 8.56
C GLY A 274 11.80 18.13 9.94
N TYR A 275 12.80 17.24 9.97
CA TYR A 275 13.39 16.74 11.21
C TYR A 275 14.40 17.70 11.85
N SER A 276 14.81 18.78 11.18
CA SER A 276 15.72 19.77 11.77
C SER A 276 15.15 20.43 13.04
N VAL A 277 13.82 20.55 13.15
CA VAL A 277 13.13 21.12 14.31
C VAL A 277 13.25 20.23 15.55
N PRO A 278 12.82 18.94 15.54
CA PRO A 278 13.01 18.05 16.68
C PRO A 278 14.48 17.84 17.02
N ILE A 279 15.37 17.76 16.02
CA ILE A 279 16.82 17.63 16.26
C ILE A 279 17.38 18.79 17.07
N ARG A 280 17.08 20.02 16.66
CA ARG A 280 17.50 21.23 17.40
C ARG A 280 16.89 21.27 18.80
N GLY A 281 15.62 20.86 18.94
CA GLY A 281 14.92 20.78 20.22
C GLY A 281 15.60 19.81 21.19
N LEU A 282 15.81 18.57 20.77
CA LEU A 282 16.50 17.53 21.54
C LEU A 282 17.93 17.92 21.90
N TYR A 283 18.66 18.54 20.98
CA TYR A 283 20.02 19.02 21.26
C TYR A 283 20.02 20.10 22.35
N LYS A 284 19.11 21.07 22.29
CA LYS A 284 18.95 22.09 23.35
C LYS A 284 18.56 21.46 24.69
N MET A 285 17.66 20.47 24.69
CA MET A 285 17.31 19.72 25.91
C MET A 285 18.53 19.00 26.50
N LYS A 286 19.38 18.40 25.66
CA LYS A 286 20.63 17.77 26.09
C LYS A 286 21.54 18.78 26.78
N LEU A 287 21.71 19.99 26.22
CA LEU A 287 22.52 21.04 26.82
C LEU A 287 21.97 21.47 28.19
N ILE A 288 20.65 21.64 28.32
CA ILE A 288 20.01 21.95 29.62
C ILE A 288 20.27 20.82 30.63
N ALA A 289 20.11 19.57 30.22
CA ALA A 289 20.32 18.42 31.10
C ALA A 289 21.78 18.27 31.57
N MET A 290 22.74 18.68 30.73
CA MET A 290 24.18 18.68 31.03
C MET A 290 24.62 19.83 31.95
N GLY A 291 23.87 20.92 32.06
CA GLY A 291 24.22 22.05 32.91
C GLY A 291 24.24 21.69 34.41
N ASP A 292 24.80 22.57 35.24
CA ASP A 292 24.92 22.34 36.69
C ASP A 292 23.70 22.81 37.51
N ASP A 293 22.66 23.31 36.83
CA ASP A 293 21.42 23.77 37.47
C ASP A 293 20.76 22.67 38.32
N LYS A 294 20.03 23.09 39.36
CA LYS A 294 19.14 22.19 40.12
C LYS A 294 18.09 21.57 39.20
N ILE A 295 17.63 20.37 39.54
CA ILE A 295 16.72 19.60 38.70
C ILE A 295 15.41 20.35 38.42
N GLU A 296 14.90 21.09 39.41
CA GLU A 296 13.67 21.87 39.29
C GLU A 296 13.81 22.98 38.22
N ASP A 297 14.96 23.64 38.16
CA ASP A 297 15.21 24.70 37.20
C ASP A 297 15.50 24.13 35.80
N LYS A 298 16.18 22.98 35.71
CA LYS A 298 16.31 22.22 34.46
C LYS A 298 14.93 21.87 33.90
N MET A 299 14.02 21.40 34.75
CA MET A 299 12.68 21.00 34.35
C MET A 299 11.82 22.18 33.88
N LYS A 300 11.91 23.35 34.53
CA LYS A 300 11.26 24.57 34.03
C LYS A 300 11.73 24.92 32.60
N LYS A 301 13.06 24.89 32.38
CA LYS A 301 13.65 25.18 31.06
C LYS A 301 13.23 24.15 30.00
N ILE A 302 13.23 22.86 30.36
CA ILE A 302 12.80 21.78 29.46
C ILE A 302 11.32 21.91 29.09
N LYS A 303 10.43 22.14 30.05
CA LYS A 303 8.99 22.32 29.80
C LYS A 303 8.70 23.54 28.92
N ALA A 304 9.41 24.64 29.12
CA ALA A 304 9.27 25.84 28.30
C ALA A 304 9.74 25.64 26.85
N LEU A 305 10.74 24.77 26.65
CA LEU A 305 11.28 24.43 25.33
C LEU A 305 10.44 23.38 24.59
N MET A 306 9.91 22.40 25.32
CA MET A 306 9.26 21.23 24.77
C MET A 306 7.92 21.61 24.13
N ASN A 307 7.81 21.33 22.83
CA ASN A 307 6.55 21.43 22.08
C ASN A 307 6.39 20.16 21.24
N TYR A 308 5.99 19.09 21.92
CA TYR A 308 5.84 17.76 21.34
C TYR A 308 4.97 17.74 20.06
N PRO A 309 3.74 18.32 20.04
CA PRO A 309 2.92 18.29 18.83
C PRO A 309 3.63 18.96 17.65
N ARG A 310 4.31 20.10 17.87
CA ARG A 310 5.03 20.79 16.79
C ARG A 310 6.21 19.98 16.27
N TRP A 311 6.98 19.36 17.17
CA TRP A 311 8.18 18.61 16.81
C TRP A 311 7.81 17.36 15.99
N GLN A 312 6.76 16.67 16.42
CA GLN A 312 6.21 15.54 15.69
C GLN A 312 5.62 15.94 14.34
N ALA A 313 4.79 16.98 14.31
CA ALA A 313 4.21 17.52 13.09
C ALA A 313 5.28 17.90 12.06
N SER A 314 6.37 18.53 12.49
CA SER A 314 7.44 18.93 11.56
C SER A 314 8.15 17.74 10.90
N GLY A 315 8.41 16.66 11.64
CA GLY A 315 8.99 15.44 11.08
C GLY A 315 8.05 14.76 10.08
N ILE A 316 6.77 14.62 10.45
CA ILE A 316 5.74 14.04 9.57
C ILE A 316 5.52 14.89 8.33
N LEU A 317 5.39 16.22 8.46
CA LEU A 317 5.21 17.10 7.31
C LEU A 317 6.40 17.03 6.35
N GLY A 318 7.62 16.93 6.87
CA GLY A 318 8.80 16.68 6.05
C GLY A 318 8.64 15.41 5.20
N LEU A 319 8.19 14.31 5.82
CA LEU A 319 7.93 13.04 5.14
C LEU A 319 6.79 13.13 4.12
N VAL A 320 5.66 13.74 4.49
CA VAL A 320 4.48 13.94 3.64
C VAL A 320 4.83 14.76 2.40
N ILE A 321 5.60 15.85 2.57
CA ILE A 321 6.07 16.66 1.45
C ILE A 321 6.98 15.81 0.56
N ALA A 322 7.92 15.06 1.15
CA ALA A 322 8.85 14.21 0.42
C ALA A 322 8.11 13.18 -0.47
N THR A 323 7.26 12.35 0.13
CA THR A 323 6.55 11.29 -0.59
C THR A 323 5.45 11.86 -1.49
N GLY A 324 4.78 12.93 -1.05
CA GLY A 324 3.73 13.61 -1.81
C GLY A 324 4.26 14.30 -3.06
N SER A 325 5.48 14.84 -3.03
CA SER A 325 6.13 15.41 -4.22
C SER A 325 6.39 14.34 -5.28
N ILE A 326 6.91 13.17 -4.89
CA ILE A 326 7.12 12.06 -5.83
C ILE A 326 5.79 11.53 -6.37
N PHE A 327 4.80 11.36 -5.51
CA PHE A 327 3.44 10.99 -5.91
C PHE A 327 2.82 11.98 -6.91
N THR A 328 2.94 13.28 -6.63
CA THR A 328 2.44 14.34 -7.51
C THR A 328 3.18 14.35 -8.85
N LEU A 329 4.50 14.16 -8.86
CA LEU A 329 5.27 14.06 -10.09
C LEU A 329 4.84 12.86 -10.93
N ALA A 330 4.54 11.72 -10.31
CA ALA A 330 4.00 10.55 -11.00
C ALA A 330 2.64 10.81 -11.68
N ILE A 331 1.80 11.65 -11.07
CA ILE A 331 0.49 12.04 -11.63
C ILE A 331 0.63 13.06 -12.76
N LEU A 332 1.51 14.05 -12.61
CA LEU A 332 1.66 15.15 -13.56
C LEU A 332 2.49 14.78 -14.77
N TYR A 333 3.44 13.87 -14.58
CA TYR A 333 4.29 13.32 -15.63
C TYR A 333 4.16 11.80 -15.61
N PRO A 334 2.95 11.27 -15.88
CA PRO A 334 2.84 9.86 -16.16
C PRO A 334 3.71 9.67 -17.40
N GLN A 335 4.83 8.96 -17.26
CA GLN A 335 5.52 8.52 -18.45
C GLN A 335 4.48 7.68 -19.19
N VAL A 336 3.96 8.22 -20.31
CA VAL A 336 3.59 7.40 -21.44
C VAL A 336 4.87 6.62 -21.65
N VAL A 337 4.93 5.39 -21.16
CA VAL A 337 5.98 4.46 -21.54
C VAL A 337 5.97 4.57 -23.06
N PRO A 338 6.98 5.21 -23.68
CA PRO A 338 7.07 5.17 -25.12
C PRO A 338 7.05 3.67 -25.41
N PRO A 339 6.24 3.17 -26.37
CA PRO A 339 6.33 1.75 -26.75
C PRO A 339 7.82 1.47 -26.88
N ALA A 340 8.29 0.55 -26.03
CA ALA A 340 9.69 0.47 -25.63
C ALA A 340 10.55 0.78 -26.86
N THR A 341 11.36 1.84 -26.78
CA THR A 341 12.35 2.10 -27.82
C THR A 341 13.12 0.80 -27.91
N LEU A 342 12.95 0.07 -29.01
CA LEU A 342 13.51 -1.25 -29.32
C LEU A 342 14.89 -1.43 -28.68
N GLN A 343 14.92 -1.84 -27.41
CA GLN A 343 15.98 -2.66 -26.89
C GLN A 343 15.69 -3.99 -27.55
N GLU A 344 16.63 -4.46 -28.37
CA GLU A 344 16.52 -5.69 -29.14
C GLU A 344 15.72 -6.73 -28.32
N GLU A 345 14.47 -6.97 -28.74
CA GLU A 345 13.55 -7.79 -27.97
C GLU A 345 14.19 -9.16 -27.78
N VAL A 346 14.26 -9.61 -26.53
CA VAL A 346 14.51 -11.01 -26.26
C VAL A 346 13.34 -11.77 -26.86
N ALA A 347 13.55 -12.37 -28.02
CA ALA A 347 12.54 -13.11 -28.75
C ALA A 347 12.62 -14.57 -28.32
N ILE A 348 11.48 -15.13 -27.93
CA ILE A 348 11.30 -16.57 -27.78
C ILE A 348 10.53 -17.03 -29.01
N VAL A 349 11.16 -17.86 -29.84
CA VAL A 349 10.52 -18.38 -31.07
C VAL A 349 10.31 -19.87 -30.90
N VAL A 350 9.06 -20.31 -30.84
CA VAL A 350 8.72 -21.74 -30.82
C VAL A 350 8.96 -22.33 -32.20
N GLU A 351 9.92 -23.25 -32.30
CA GLU A 351 10.30 -23.92 -33.55
C GLU A 351 9.41 -25.15 -33.82
N LYS A 352 9.13 -25.93 -32.77
CA LYS A 352 8.41 -27.20 -32.90
C LYS A 352 7.75 -27.62 -31.58
N VAL A 353 6.56 -28.19 -31.66
CA VAL A 353 5.91 -28.85 -30.52
C VAL A 353 5.50 -30.27 -30.91
N VAL A 354 5.84 -31.24 -30.07
CA VAL A 354 5.50 -32.65 -30.22
C VAL A 354 4.73 -33.10 -29.00
N TYR A 355 3.52 -33.61 -29.21
CA TYR A 355 2.68 -34.16 -28.16
C TYR A 355 2.85 -35.68 -28.13
N ASP A 356 3.15 -36.23 -26.95
CA ASP A 356 3.27 -37.68 -26.74
C ASP A 356 2.87 -38.05 -25.31
N ASN A 357 1.97 -39.02 -25.17
CA ASN A 357 1.58 -39.66 -23.89
C ASN A 357 1.31 -38.68 -22.71
N GLY A 358 0.59 -37.58 -22.96
CA GLY A 358 0.25 -36.59 -21.92
C GLY A 358 1.36 -35.58 -21.62
N PHE A 359 2.34 -35.46 -22.51
CA PHE A 359 3.40 -34.46 -22.46
C PHE A 359 3.46 -33.65 -23.75
N ALA A 360 3.90 -32.40 -23.62
CA ALA A 360 4.28 -31.54 -24.73
C ALA A 360 5.79 -31.30 -24.69
N THR A 361 6.50 -31.74 -25.73
CA THR A 361 7.92 -31.45 -25.95
C THR A 361 8.02 -30.25 -26.88
N ILE A 362 8.56 -29.15 -26.37
CA ILE A 362 8.59 -27.84 -27.02
C ILE A 362 10.05 -27.54 -27.34
N SER A 363 10.34 -27.30 -28.61
CA SER A 363 11.62 -26.81 -29.09
C SER A 363 11.46 -25.32 -29.44
N PHE A 364 12.28 -24.47 -28.85
CA PHE A 364 12.21 -23.03 -29.01
C PHE A 364 13.61 -22.40 -28.99
N ASN A 365 13.77 -21.25 -29.64
CA ASN A 365 15.00 -20.47 -29.64
C ASN A 365 14.82 -19.22 -28.78
N VAL A 366 15.85 -18.86 -28.02
CA VAL A 366 15.90 -17.59 -27.28
C VAL A 366 17.01 -16.71 -27.87
N SER A 367 16.65 -15.55 -28.41
CA SER A 367 17.58 -14.67 -29.13
C SER A 367 18.69 -14.08 -28.25
N GLU A 368 18.41 -13.88 -26.96
CA GLU A 368 19.37 -13.42 -25.96
C GLU A 368 19.35 -14.29 -24.70
N ARG A 369 20.37 -14.10 -23.85
CA ARG A 369 20.48 -14.80 -22.57
C ARG A 369 19.39 -14.35 -21.57
N CYS A 370 18.58 -15.31 -21.12
CA CYS A 370 17.63 -15.21 -20.01
C CYS A 370 18.22 -15.85 -18.74
N ASP A 371 18.01 -15.24 -17.59
CA ASP A 371 18.39 -15.83 -16.28
C ASP A 371 17.55 -17.08 -15.98
N MET A 372 16.28 -17.06 -16.42
CA MET A 372 15.34 -18.16 -16.27
C MET A 372 14.31 -18.15 -17.41
N VAL A 373 13.94 -19.32 -17.91
CA VAL A 373 12.76 -19.54 -18.76
C VAL A 373 11.80 -20.45 -18.02
N VAL A 374 10.53 -20.06 -17.98
CA VAL A 374 9.45 -20.80 -17.34
C VAL A 374 8.45 -21.24 -18.40
N ILE A 375 8.10 -22.52 -18.40
CA ILE A 375 7.06 -23.10 -19.24
C ILE A 375 5.90 -23.50 -18.35
N GLU A 376 4.74 -22.92 -18.59
CA GLU A 376 3.53 -23.09 -17.79
C GLU A 376 2.42 -23.68 -18.65
N ALA A 377 1.84 -24.79 -18.20
CA ALA A 377 0.70 -25.44 -18.84
C ALA A 377 -0.55 -25.16 -18.01
N PHE A 378 -1.56 -24.56 -18.63
CA PHE A 378 -2.85 -24.21 -18.02
C PHE A 378 -3.97 -25.08 -18.60
N TRP A 379 -4.86 -25.58 -17.74
CA TRP A 379 -6.05 -26.34 -18.16
C TRP A 379 -7.29 -25.79 -17.46
N GLY A 380 -8.28 -25.35 -18.23
CA GLY A 380 -9.49 -24.72 -17.68
C GLY A 380 -9.23 -23.37 -16.98
N GLY A 381 -8.11 -22.70 -17.28
CA GLY A 381 -7.68 -21.46 -16.63
C GLY A 381 -6.79 -21.65 -15.40
N ASP A 382 -6.71 -22.88 -14.87
CA ASP A 382 -5.86 -23.19 -13.72
C ASP A 382 -4.47 -23.69 -14.17
N LEU A 383 -3.42 -23.32 -13.40
CA LEU A 383 -2.06 -23.80 -13.62
C LEU A 383 -2.00 -25.32 -13.34
N TYR A 384 -1.77 -26.10 -14.39
CA TYR A 384 -1.72 -27.57 -14.32
C TYR A 384 -0.29 -28.10 -14.12
N ALA A 385 0.69 -27.54 -14.83
CA ALA A 385 2.09 -27.93 -14.69
C ALA A 385 3.03 -26.76 -14.98
N ARG A 386 4.24 -26.81 -14.41
CA ARG A 386 5.26 -25.76 -14.54
C ARG A 386 6.64 -26.38 -14.65
N LYS A 387 7.47 -25.85 -15.53
CA LYS A 387 8.86 -26.26 -15.74
C LYS A 387 9.75 -25.02 -15.80
N GLU A 388 10.81 -25.00 -15.00
CA GLU A 388 11.79 -23.92 -14.97
C GLU A 388 13.12 -24.41 -15.57
N ILE A 389 13.78 -23.53 -16.31
CA ILE A 389 15.08 -23.74 -16.95
C ILE A 389 15.91 -22.50 -16.68
N TYR A 390 17.12 -22.65 -16.15
CA TYR A 390 17.97 -21.54 -15.75
C TYR A 390 19.07 -21.31 -16.77
N ASP A 391 19.49 -20.05 -16.91
CA ASP A 391 20.62 -19.63 -17.73
C ASP A 391 20.51 -20.06 -19.22
N VAL A 392 19.52 -19.52 -19.91
CA VAL A 392 19.08 -19.98 -21.23
C VAL A 392 19.47 -19.01 -22.35
N VAL A 393 20.11 -19.51 -23.42
CA VAL A 393 20.32 -18.81 -24.69
C VAL A 393 20.37 -19.80 -25.85
N GLY A 394 19.84 -19.42 -27.02
CA GLY A 394 19.81 -20.27 -28.21
C GLY A 394 18.71 -21.33 -28.18
N SER A 395 18.89 -22.43 -28.93
CA SER A 395 17.88 -23.47 -29.07
C SER A 395 17.79 -24.36 -27.82
N VAL A 396 16.58 -24.49 -27.29
CA VAL A 396 16.22 -25.29 -26.12
C VAL A 396 15.11 -26.26 -26.47
N SER A 397 15.18 -27.47 -25.93
CA SER A 397 14.07 -28.43 -25.96
C SER A 397 13.68 -28.80 -24.54
N ALA A 398 12.39 -28.67 -24.23
CA ALA A 398 11.87 -28.89 -22.89
C ALA A 398 10.51 -29.59 -22.92
N CYS A 399 10.25 -30.39 -21.89
CA CYS A 399 9.04 -31.19 -21.79
C CYS A 399 8.21 -30.74 -20.59
N VAL A 400 6.92 -30.49 -20.81
CA VAL A 400 5.94 -30.13 -19.78
C VAL A 400 4.76 -31.11 -19.82
N LYS A 401 4.25 -31.47 -18.65
CA LYS A 401 3.08 -32.34 -18.54
C LYS A 401 1.83 -31.55 -18.96
N ILE A 402 0.97 -32.16 -19.77
CA ILE A 402 -0.30 -31.56 -20.20
C ILE A 402 -1.47 -32.45 -19.81
N LYS A 403 -2.67 -31.89 -19.77
CA LYS A 403 -3.88 -32.67 -19.49
C LYS A 403 -4.40 -33.34 -20.75
N ASP A 404 -4.44 -32.57 -21.84
CA ASP A 404 -4.87 -32.95 -23.18
C ASP A 404 -4.27 -31.96 -24.19
N GLU A 405 -3.96 -32.41 -25.40
CA GLU A 405 -3.28 -31.60 -26.43
C GLU A 405 -4.16 -30.49 -27.04
N ASN A 406 -5.48 -30.57 -26.89
CA ASN A 406 -6.43 -29.64 -27.48
C ASN A 406 -6.80 -28.50 -26.51
N THR A 407 -6.86 -28.80 -25.22
CA THR A 407 -7.40 -27.91 -24.18
C THR A 407 -6.34 -27.32 -23.25
N THR A 408 -5.08 -27.72 -23.37
CA THR A 408 -4.00 -27.18 -22.53
C THR A 408 -3.33 -26.00 -23.23
N GLU A 409 -3.41 -24.81 -22.64
CA GLU A 409 -2.64 -23.63 -23.08
C GLU A 409 -1.23 -23.72 -22.50
N ILE A 410 -0.19 -23.50 -23.32
CA ILE A 410 1.18 -23.50 -22.83
C ILE A 410 1.80 -22.12 -23.06
N ARG A 411 2.30 -21.50 -21.98
CA ARG A 411 3.00 -20.22 -21.99
C ARG A 411 4.48 -20.43 -21.72
N ILE A 412 5.33 -19.71 -22.44
CA ILE A 412 6.78 -19.67 -22.25
C ILE A 412 7.14 -18.25 -21.85
N LEU A 413 7.77 -18.07 -20.69
CA LEU A 413 8.14 -16.78 -20.12
C LEU A 413 9.65 -16.72 -19.91
N GLY A 414 10.33 -15.75 -20.52
CA GLY A 414 11.75 -15.45 -20.29
C GLY A 414 11.91 -14.38 -19.22
N TYR A 415 12.78 -14.60 -18.24
CA TYR A 415 13.08 -13.68 -17.15
C TYR A 415 14.53 -13.21 -17.20
N LYS A 416 14.73 -11.91 -16.94
CA LYS A 416 16.04 -11.28 -16.74
C LYS A 416 15.93 -10.33 -15.55
N LYS A 417 16.80 -10.49 -14.56
CA LYS A 417 16.80 -9.74 -13.29
C LYS A 417 15.44 -9.70 -12.58
N GLY A 418 14.67 -10.79 -12.69
CA GLY A 418 13.37 -10.94 -12.03
C GLY A 418 12.17 -10.32 -12.77
N ALA A 419 12.37 -9.67 -13.91
CA ALA A 419 11.30 -9.18 -14.78
C ALA A 419 11.08 -10.11 -15.97
N VAL A 420 9.84 -10.26 -16.44
CA VAL A 420 9.53 -10.95 -17.70
C VAL A 420 10.01 -10.06 -18.85
N VAL A 421 10.93 -10.58 -19.65
CA VAL A 421 11.52 -9.89 -20.81
C VAL A 421 11.05 -10.45 -22.15
N ALA A 422 10.42 -11.63 -22.13
CA ALA A 422 9.90 -12.30 -23.31
C ALA A 422 8.72 -13.18 -22.93
N SER A 423 7.67 -13.25 -23.76
CA SER A 423 6.60 -14.23 -23.59
C SER A 423 6.13 -14.76 -24.93
N GLU A 424 5.95 -16.07 -25.02
CA GLU A 424 5.39 -16.72 -26.20
C GLU A 424 4.30 -17.70 -25.75
N ILE A 425 3.18 -17.72 -26.47
CA ILE A 425 2.09 -18.67 -26.24
C ILE A 425 2.18 -19.74 -27.30
N VAL A 426 2.39 -20.99 -26.88
CA VAL A 426 2.25 -22.13 -27.76
C VAL A 426 0.76 -22.28 -28.05
N LYS A 427 0.35 -21.79 -29.22
CA LYS A 427 -1.04 -21.85 -29.67
C LYS A 427 -1.46 -23.32 -29.73
N SER A 428 -2.52 -23.66 -28.98
CA SER A 428 -3.10 -25.00 -29.02
C SER A 428 -3.62 -25.33 -30.43
N LYS A 429 -3.82 -26.61 -30.74
CA LYS A 429 -4.53 -27.08 -31.95
C LYS A 429 -6.02 -26.64 -31.93
N HIS A 430 -6.31 -25.34 -31.88
CA HIS A 430 -7.65 -24.85 -32.16
C HIS A 430 -7.92 -24.99 -33.67
N ASP A 431 -9.13 -25.44 -34.02
CA ASP A 431 -9.57 -25.55 -35.42
C ASP A 431 -9.53 -24.20 -36.15
N ILE A 432 -9.69 -23.09 -35.41
CA ILE A 432 -9.69 -21.72 -35.90
C ILE A 432 -9.19 -20.77 -34.80
N TYR A 433 -8.34 -19.80 -35.14
CA TYR A 433 -7.79 -18.81 -34.18
C TYR A 433 -7.56 -17.43 -34.80
N ILE A 434 -7.40 -16.41 -33.96
CA ILE A 434 -7.05 -15.04 -34.34
C ILE A 434 -5.54 -14.99 -34.60
N LYS A 435 -5.16 -14.84 -35.87
CA LYS A 435 -3.76 -14.73 -36.30
C LYS A 435 -3.18 -13.35 -35.97
N GLY A 436 -3.99 -12.30 -36.05
CA GLY A 436 -3.61 -10.94 -35.69
C GLY A 436 -4.74 -9.96 -35.90
N VAL A 437 -4.68 -8.83 -35.20
CA VAL A 437 -5.61 -7.72 -35.41
C VAL A 437 -4.81 -6.45 -35.62
N SER A 438 -5.20 -5.68 -36.63
CA SER A 438 -4.68 -4.32 -36.85
C SER A 438 -5.83 -3.33 -36.82
N SER A 439 -5.57 -2.14 -36.30
CA SER A 439 -6.56 -1.09 -36.15
C SER A 439 -6.13 0.19 -36.87
N LYS A 440 -7.11 0.90 -37.42
CA LYS A 440 -6.96 2.28 -37.91
C LYS A 440 -8.07 3.12 -37.30
N ILE A 441 -7.67 4.11 -36.51
CA ILE A 441 -8.62 5.06 -35.90
C ILE A 441 -8.87 6.19 -36.90
N TYR A 442 -10.13 6.53 -37.11
CA TYR A 442 -10.53 7.64 -37.98
C TYR A 442 -11.76 8.36 -37.41
N TYR A 443 -11.99 9.57 -37.91
CA TYR A 443 -13.15 10.39 -37.56
C TYR A 443 -14.15 10.39 -38.72
N LYS A 444 -15.43 10.18 -38.43
CA LYS A 444 -16.53 10.31 -39.39
C LYS A 444 -17.50 11.39 -38.90
N GLY A 445 -17.16 12.65 -39.16
CA GLY A 445 -17.86 13.79 -38.56
C GLY A 445 -17.32 14.06 -37.16
N ILE A 446 -18.21 14.07 -36.16
CA ILE A 446 -17.84 14.19 -34.74
C ILE A 446 -17.53 12.85 -34.08
N ASP A 447 -17.96 11.74 -34.70
CA ASP A 447 -17.81 10.39 -34.13
C ASP A 447 -16.41 9.81 -34.41
N LYS A 448 -15.78 9.29 -33.34
CA LYS A 448 -14.49 8.57 -33.41
C LYS A 448 -14.76 7.08 -33.62
N ARG A 449 -14.13 6.46 -34.62
CA ARG A 449 -14.31 5.04 -34.95
C ARG A 449 -12.98 4.30 -35.08
N ALA A 450 -12.99 3.01 -34.78
CA ALA A 450 -11.90 2.09 -35.08
C ALA A 450 -12.30 1.17 -36.23
N ASN A 451 -11.57 1.24 -37.35
CA ASN A 451 -11.60 0.23 -38.40
C ASN A 451 -10.60 -0.87 -38.05
N LEU A 452 -11.09 -2.07 -37.80
CA LEU A 452 -10.30 -3.24 -37.46
C LEU A 452 -10.18 -4.14 -38.68
N THR A 453 -8.97 -4.62 -38.92
CA THR A 453 -8.68 -5.69 -39.86
C THR A 453 -8.22 -6.89 -39.04
N ILE A 454 -9.09 -7.89 -38.94
CA ILE A 454 -8.94 -9.08 -38.11
C ILE A 454 -8.57 -10.25 -39.03
N SER A 455 -7.39 -10.83 -38.84
CA SER A 455 -6.93 -12.00 -39.57
C SER A 455 -7.25 -13.25 -38.78
N LEU A 456 -8.15 -14.10 -39.29
CA LEU A 456 -8.44 -15.42 -38.75
C LEU A 456 -7.67 -16.48 -39.54
N TYR A 457 -7.20 -17.54 -38.88
CA TYR A 457 -6.61 -18.68 -39.56
C TYR A 457 -7.44 -19.93 -39.29
N ASN A 458 -7.85 -20.63 -40.35
CA ASN A 458 -8.55 -21.91 -40.25
C ASN A 458 -7.56 -23.06 -40.50
N ALA A 459 -7.43 -23.99 -39.57
CA ALA A 459 -6.49 -25.10 -39.66
C ALA A 459 -7.08 -26.39 -40.28
N TYR A 460 -8.41 -26.55 -40.46
CA TYR A 460 -9.02 -27.82 -40.92
C TYR A 460 -10.33 -27.67 -41.75
N GLU A 461 -10.76 -28.73 -42.48
CA GLU A 461 -11.94 -28.79 -43.37
C GLU A 461 -13.24 -28.28 -42.74
N PHE A 462 -13.50 -26.98 -42.91
CA PHE A 462 -14.71 -26.33 -42.44
C PHE A 462 -15.67 -26.12 -43.62
N LYS A 463 -16.87 -26.73 -43.54
CA LYS A 463 -17.95 -26.61 -44.54
C LYS A 463 -19.31 -26.43 -43.86
N SER A 464 -19.55 -25.29 -43.23
CA SER A 464 -20.92 -24.78 -43.08
C SER A 464 -20.91 -23.26 -42.88
N SER A 465 -21.86 -22.55 -43.50
CA SER A 465 -22.02 -21.10 -43.27
C SER A 465 -22.77 -20.87 -41.97
N GLY A 466 -22.15 -20.20 -40.99
CA GLY A 466 -22.83 -19.73 -39.77
C GLY A 466 -22.27 -20.21 -38.43
N GLU A 467 -21.28 -21.12 -38.38
CA GLU A 467 -20.75 -21.61 -37.09
C GLU A 467 -19.70 -20.67 -36.47
N VAL A 468 -19.00 -19.86 -37.26
CA VAL A 468 -17.94 -18.96 -36.80
C VAL A 468 -18.44 -17.51 -36.73
N LYS A 469 -18.30 -16.90 -35.56
CA LYS A 469 -18.74 -15.54 -35.26
C LYS A 469 -17.61 -14.77 -34.59
N VAL A 470 -17.24 -13.63 -35.13
CA VAL A 470 -16.36 -12.66 -34.47
C VAL A 470 -17.21 -11.55 -33.86
N VAL A 471 -17.03 -11.29 -32.58
CA VAL A 471 -17.68 -10.20 -31.85
C VAL A 471 -16.61 -9.18 -31.48
N VAL A 472 -16.79 -7.95 -31.94
CA VAL A 472 -15.93 -6.82 -31.59
C VAL A 472 -16.70 -5.90 -30.68
N GLN A 473 -16.15 -5.59 -29.51
CA GLN A 473 -16.80 -4.75 -28.52
C GLN A 473 -15.85 -3.63 -28.09
N SER A 474 -16.32 -2.39 -28.12
CA SER A 474 -15.60 -1.26 -27.55
C SER A 474 -16.10 -0.97 -26.13
N TYR A 475 -15.17 -0.69 -25.22
CA TYR A 475 -15.45 -0.42 -23.82
C TYR A 475 -14.84 0.92 -23.39
N SER A 476 -15.55 1.64 -22.53
CA SER A 476 -14.99 2.72 -21.72
C SER A 476 -15.49 2.58 -20.29
N HIS A 477 -14.58 2.71 -19.32
CA HIS A 477 -14.90 2.62 -17.89
C HIS A 477 -15.85 1.45 -17.52
N LYS A 478 -15.61 0.27 -18.11
CA LYS A 478 -16.38 -0.99 -17.94
C LYS A 478 -17.78 -1.03 -18.56
N SER A 479 -18.18 -0.02 -19.32
CA SER A 479 -19.42 -0.03 -20.11
C SER A 479 -19.10 -0.34 -21.57
N CYS A 480 -19.83 -1.30 -22.16
CA CYS A 480 -19.78 -1.56 -23.61
C CYS A 480 -20.42 -0.37 -24.34
N ILE A 481 -19.66 0.28 -25.21
CA ILE A 481 -20.11 1.42 -26.02
C ILE A 481 -20.78 0.91 -27.28
N ASP A 482 -20.09 0.03 -28.01
CA ASP A 482 -20.57 -0.55 -29.25
C ASP A 482 -20.17 -2.02 -29.34
N SER A 483 -20.94 -2.79 -30.11
CA SER A 483 -20.74 -4.22 -30.28
C SER A 483 -21.18 -4.66 -31.66
N VAL A 484 -20.22 -5.09 -32.48
CA VAL A 484 -20.46 -5.58 -33.83
C VAL A 484 -20.18 -7.08 -33.90
N SER A 485 -21.13 -7.83 -34.46
CA SER A 485 -21.00 -9.28 -34.69
C SER A 485 -20.91 -9.56 -36.17
N ILE A 486 -19.86 -10.27 -36.59
CA ILE A 486 -19.61 -10.63 -37.99
C ILE A 486 -19.51 -12.15 -38.08
N TYR A 487 -20.25 -12.73 -39.01
CA TYR A 487 -20.20 -14.15 -39.31
C TYR A 487 -19.24 -14.38 -40.47
N ALA A 488 -18.41 -15.42 -40.39
CA ALA A 488 -17.51 -15.79 -41.47
C ALA A 488 -18.27 -16.65 -42.50
N ASP A 489 -18.40 -16.14 -43.73
CA ASP A 489 -19.08 -16.83 -44.83
C ASP A 489 -18.13 -17.85 -45.49
N SER A 490 -17.98 -19.01 -44.83
CA SER A 490 -17.14 -20.16 -45.22
C SER A 490 -15.61 -19.90 -45.21
N MET A 491 -14.87 -20.85 -44.63
CA MET A 491 -13.42 -20.78 -44.52
C MET A 491 -12.78 -22.09 -45.00
N GLU A 492 -12.03 -22.04 -46.09
CA GLU A 492 -11.17 -23.14 -46.54
C GLU A 492 -10.02 -23.39 -45.54
N PRO A 493 -9.60 -24.66 -45.39
CA PRO A 493 -8.49 -25.01 -44.51
C PRO A 493 -7.17 -24.45 -44.99
N GLY A 494 -6.30 -24.07 -44.05
CA GLY A 494 -4.96 -23.56 -44.32
C GLY A 494 -4.92 -22.10 -44.76
N ASN A 495 -6.07 -21.46 -44.97
CA ASN A 495 -6.14 -20.07 -45.43
C ASN A 495 -6.32 -19.07 -44.27
N THR A 496 -5.82 -17.86 -44.50
CA THR A 496 -6.08 -16.70 -43.63
C THR A 496 -7.25 -15.92 -44.19
N TYR A 497 -8.22 -15.62 -43.34
CA TYR A 497 -9.41 -14.83 -43.69
C TYR A 497 -9.36 -13.48 -43.01
N THR A 498 -9.68 -12.45 -43.76
CA THR A 498 -9.69 -11.08 -43.25
C THR A 498 -11.11 -10.63 -43.03
N ILE A 499 -11.40 -10.22 -41.80
CA ILE A 499 -12.67 -9.61 -41.41
C ILE A 499 -12.43 -8.13 -41.13
N HIS A 500 -13.31 -7.29 -41.65
CA HIS A 500 -13.32 -5.86 -41.36
C HIS A 500 -14.48 -5.52 -40.43
N ALA A 501 -14.17 -4.88 -39.31
CA ALA A 501 -15.16 -4.41 -38.35
C ALA A 501 -14.95 -2.94 -38.06
N ASP A 502 -16.04 -2.17 -38.01
CA ASP A 502 -16.03 -0.79 -37.53
C ASP A 502 -16.77 -0.75 -36.20
N VAL A 503 -16.14 -0.19 -35.16
CA VAL A 503 -16.80 0.06 -33.87
C VAL A 503 -16.65 1.52 -33.46
N ASP A 504 -17.71 2.05 -32.85
CA ASP A 504 -17.69 3.39 -32.26
C ASP A 504 -16.78 3.42 -31.01
N LEU A 505 -15.98 4.47 -30.91
CA LEU A 505 -15.09 4.75 -29.78
C LEU A 505 -15.59 5.97 -29.01
N PRO A 506 -15.28 6.10 -27.70
CA PRO A 506 -15.62 7.30 -26.96
C PRO A 506 -14.85 8.52 -27.50
N GLU A 507 -15.48 9.70 -27.44
CA GLU A 507 -14.85 10.96 -27.87
C GLU A 507 -13.60 11.30 -27.04
N THR A 508 -13.59 10.93 -25.75
CA THR A 508 -12.49 11.18 -24.80
C THR A 508 -12.32 10.01 -23.83
N GLY A 509 -11.10 9.84 -23.31
CA GLY A 509 -10.75 8.80 -22.33
C GLY A 509 -10.16 7.53 -22.94
N ASP A 510 -9.72 6.63 -22.05
CA ASP A 510 -9.19 5.32 -22.44
C ASP A 510 -10.33 4.44 -22.95
N CYS A 511 -10.06 3.74 -24.04
CA CYS A 511 -10.98 2.77 -24.61
C CYS A 511 -10.25 1.46 -24.84
N CYS A 512 -10.94 0.36 -24.60
CA CYS A 512 -10.43 -0.98 -24.92
C CYS A 512 -11.36 -1.59 -25.96
N VAL A 513 -10.81 -2.18 -27.00
CA VAL A 513 -11.56 -2.95 -27.99
C VAL A 513 -11.23 -4.43 -27.82
N ILE A 514 -12.25 -5.22 -27.49
CA ILE A 514 -12.13 -6.68 -27.35
C ILE A 514 -12.62 -7.34 -28.62
N VAL A 515 -11.80 -8.19 -29.22
CA VAL A 515 -12.15 -9.05 -30.36
C VAL A 515 -12.28 -10.49 -29.87
N SER A 516 -13.49 -11.03 -29.90
CA SER A 516 -13.82 -12.37 -29.44
C SER A 516 -14.23 -13.26 -30.62
N LEU A 517 -13.58 -14.40 -30.76
CA LEU A 517 -13.89 -15.44 -31.74
C LEU A 517 -14.76 -16.52 -31.10
N PHE A 518 -15.91 -16.80 -31.71
CA PHE A 518 -16.84 -17.84 -31.30
C PHE A 518 -16.98 -18.90 -32.40
N LYS A 519 -17.13 -20.15 -31.98
CA LYS A 519 -17.52 -21.30 -32.82
C LYS A 519 -18.70 -22.00 -32.14
N ASP A 520 -19.79 -22.23 -32.85
CA ASP A 520 -21.02 -22.84 -32.30
C ASP A 520 -21.54 -22.12 -31.04
N ASN A 521 -21.49 -20.78 -31.04
CA ASN A 521 -21.79 -19.91 -29.90
C ASN A 521 -20.93 -20.14 -28.64
N LYS A 522 -19.83 -20.89 -28.72
CA LYS A 522 -18.84 -21.01 -27.65
C LYS A 522 -17.64 -20.11 -27.95
N LEU A 523 -17.17 -19.40 -26.92
CA LEU A 523 -15.96 -18.59 -27.03
C LEU A 523 -14.75 -19.51 -27.27
N VAL A 524 -14.01 -19.22 -28.33
CA VAL A 524 -12.80 -19.95 -28.74
C VAL A 524 -11.55 -19.18 -28.32
N GLU A 525 -11.51 -17.88 -28.62
CA GLU A 525 -10.37 -17.02 -28.33
C GLU A 525 -10.85 -15.57 -28.17
N SER A 526 -10.12 -14.76 -27.39
CA SER A 526 -10.34 -13.32 -27.30
C SER A 526 -9.02 -12.58 -27.24
N THR A 527 -8.92 -11.44 -27.92
CA THR A 527 -7.77 -10.54 -27.85
C THR A 527 -8.20 -9.11 -27.57
N GLU A 528 -7.36 -8.37 -26.87
CA GLU A 528 -7.62 -7.00 -26.43
C GLU A 528 -6.72 -6.02 -27.19
N ILE A 529 -7.29 -4.90 -27.63
CA ILE A 529 -6.60 -3.79 -28.27
C ILE A 529 -6.88 -2.56 -27.41
N VAL A 530 -5.84 -2.05 -26.76
CA VAL A 530 -5.90 -0.85 -25.91
C VAL A 530 -5.60 0.38 -26.75
#